data_AF-A0A355WA41-F1
#
_entry.id   AF-A0A355WA41-F1
#
_cell.length_a   1.000
_cell.length_b   1.000
_cell.length_c   1.000
_cell.angle_alpha   90.00
_cell.angle_beta   90.00
_cell.angle_gamma   90.00
#
_symmetry.space_group_name_H-M   'P 1'
#
loop_
_entity.id
_entity.type
_entity.pdbx_description
1 polymer ?
#
loop_
_entity_poly.entity_id
_entity_poly.type
_entity_poly.pdbx_seq_one_letter_code
_entity_poly.pdbx_strand_id
1 'polypeptide(L)'
;VITDILRGKLNFNGVVITDDMTMGAIMKNYNIGEAALKSINAGSDIILVCHGYNNEVEIINALKKAAEDGILTEERIDESVYRVLKLKQKYDLNDNLIDSVDVNKINKNIEEVLNAYLK
;
A
#
# COMPACT_ATOMS: atom_id res chain seq x y z
N VAL A 1 -3.55 -16.44 6.46
CA VAL A 1 -4.05 -16.28 5.05
C VAL A 1 -2.95 -15.80 4.13
N ILE A 2 -2.38 -14.60 4.35
CA ILE A 2 -1.35 -14.05 3.46
C ILE A 2 -0.11 -14.96 3.44
N THR A 3 0.54 -15.22 4.59
CA THR A 3 1.69 -16.13 4.62
C THR A 3 1.34 -17.55 4.18
N ASP A 4 0.39 -18.23 4.83
CA ASP A 4 0.21 -19.67 4.60
C ASP A 4 -0.40 -20.02 3.23
N ILE A 5 -1.36 -19.21 2.77
CA ILE A 5 -2.11 -19.51 1.55
C ILE A 5 -1.50 -18.76 0.38
N LEU A 6 -1.45 -17.43 0.44
CA LEU A 6 -1.00 -16.63 -0.70
C LEU A 6 0.50 -16.83 -0.98
N ARG A 7 1.36 -16.73 0.03
CA ARG A 7 2.81 -16.93 -0.14
C ARG A 7 3.17 -18.41 -0.14
N GLY A 8 2.61 -19.22 0.76
CA GLY A 8 2.90 -20.64 0.89
C GLY A 8 2.29 -21.48 -0.24
N LYS A 9 0.97 -21.64 -0.27
CA LYS A 9 0.29 -22.53 -1.24
C LYS A 9 0.26 -22.00 -2.66
N LEU A 10 0.04 -20.70 -2.84
CA LEU A 10 -0.06 -20.07 -4.16
C LEU A 10 1.29 -19.54 -4.67
N ASN A 11 2.35 -19.64 -3.85
CA ASN A 11 3.72 -19.24 -4.19
C ASN A 11 3.81 -17.78 -4.72
N PHE A 12 3.00 -16.88 -4.19
CA PHE A 12 3.04 -15.47 -4.57
C PHE A 12 4.20 -14.76 -3.86
N ASN A 13 5.17 -14.32 -4.67
CA ASN A 13 6.40 -13.68 -4.19
C ASN A 13 6.46 -12.17 -4.52
N GLY A 14 5.33 -11.59 -4.94
CA GLY A 14 5.20 -10.16 -5.20
C GLY A 14 4.84 -9.35 -3.96
N VAL A 15 4.55 -8.07 -4.19
CA VAL A 15 4.10 -7.12 -3.17
C VAL A 15 2.64 -7.39 -2.82
N VAL A 16 2.33 -7.42 -1.53
CA VAL A 16 0.97 -7.46 -0.98
C VAL A 16 0.66 -6.12 -0.34
N ILE A 17 -0.40 -5.47 -0.81
CA ILE A 17 -0.93 -4.23 -0.24
C ILE A 17 -2.29 -4.51 0.39
N THR A 18 -2.59 -3.85 1.51
CA THR A 18 -3.90 -3.93 2.13
C THR A 18 -4.91 -3.06 1.38
N ASP A 19 -6.20 -3.33 1.55
CA ASP A 19 -7.20 -2.30 1.32
C ASP A 19 -7.09 -1.21 2.40
N ASP A 20 -7.88 -0.15 2.28
CA ASP A 20 -7.85 1.00 3.20
C ASP A 20 -8.11 0.58 4.65
N MET A 21 -7.13 0.85 5.52
CA MET A 21 -7.23 0.55 6.95
C MET A 21 -8.26 1.42 7.69
N THR A 22 -8.72 2.52 7.08
CA THR A 22 -9.71 3.40 7.69
C THR A 22 -11.16 2.95 7.45
N MET A 23 -11.35 1.83 6.75
CA MET A 23 -12.66 1.22 6.56
C MET A 23 -13.31 0.83 7.89
N GLY A 24 -14.63 1.00 7.99
CA GLY A 24 -15.39 0.77 9.22
C GLY A 24 -15.28 -0.66 9.77
N ALA A 25 -15.00 -1.67 8.93
CA ALA A 25 -14.77 -3.03 9.41
C ALA A 25 -13.51 -3.16 10.28
N ILE A 26 -12.48 -2.35 10.01
CA ILE A 26 -11.25 -2.32 10.82
C ILE A 26 -11.44 -1.36 12.00
N MET A 27 -11.82 -0.11 11.73
CA MET A 27 -11.91 0.95 12.74
C MET A 27 -12.90 0.66 13.87
N LYS A 28 -13.93 -0.17 13.65
CA LYS A 28 -14.88 -0.56 14.70
C LYS A 28 -14.38 -1.68 15.61
N ASN A 29 -13.39 -2.45 15.17
CA ASN A 29 -12.96 -3.68 15.85
C ASN A 29 -11.53 -3.64 16.37
N TYR A 30 -10.69 -2.73 15.83
CA TYR A 30 -9.28 -2.66 16.15
C TYR A 30 -8.82 -1.22 16.30
N ASN A 31 -7.82 -1.02 17.17
CA ASN A 31 -6.97 0.16 17.05
C ASN A 31 -6.18 0.08 15.74
N ILE A 32 -6.04 1.21 15.04
CA ILE A 32 -5.48 1.22 13.70
C ILE A 32 -3.99 0.84 13.65
N GLY A 33 -3.22 1.22 14.68
CA GLY A 33 -1.82 0.82 14.82
C GLY A 33 -1.67 -0.69 15.07
N GLU A 34 -2.52 -1.26 15.91
CA GLU A 34 -2.55 -2.71 16.16
C GLU A 34 -2.96 -3.49 14.89
N ALA A 35 -3.96 -2.99 14.16
CA ALA A 35 -4.40 -3.58 12.90
C ALA A 35 -3.28 -3.59 11.84
N ALA A 36 -2.55 -2.47 11.72
CA ALA A 36 -1.40 -2.36 10.82
C ALA A 36 -0.30 -3.36 11.20
N LEU A 37 0.07 -3.44 12.48
CA LEU A 37 1.07 -4.39 12.97
C LEU A 37 0.67 -5.85 12.69
N LYS A 38 -0.58 -6.23 12.98
CA LYS A 38 -1.10 -7.57 12.66
C LYS A 38 -1.03 -7.86 11.17
N SER A 39 -1.33 -6.87 10.33
CA SER A 39 -1.29 -7.03 8.87
C SER A 39 0.14 -7.28 8.36
N ILE A 40 1.13 -6.51 8.85
CA ILE A 40 2.54 -6.72 8.48
C ILE A 40 3.04 -8.09 8.93
N ASN A 41 2.73 -8.48 10.18
CA ASN A 41 3.09 -9.80 10.71
C ASN A 41 2.38 -10.95 9.98
N ALA A 42 1.16 -10.72 9.47
CA ALA A 42 0.46 -11.69 8.64
C ALA A 42 1.08 -11.84 7.24
N GLY A 43 1.95 -10.91 6.82
CA GLY A 43 2.72 -10.97 5.58
C GLY A 43 2.42 -9.86 4.57
N SER A 44 1.65 -8.83 4.90
CA SER A 44 1.47 -7.65 4.05
C SER A 44 2.77 -6.84 3.96
N ASP A 45 3.01 -6.19 2.82
CA ASP A 45 4.20 -5.38 2.57
C ASP A 45 3.91 -3.87 2.59
N ILE A 46 2.70 -3.45 2.20
CA ILE A 46 2.27 -2.05 2.19
C ILE A 46 0.92 -1.92 2.92
N ILE A 47 0.82 -0.94 3.81
CA ILE A 47 -0.43 -0.56 4.48
C ILE A 47 -1.02 0.65 3.75
N LEU A 48 -2.25 0.49 3.27
CA LEU A 48 -3.00 1.58 2.62
C LEU A 48 -3.82 2.35 3.65
N VAL A 49 -3.69 3.67 3.64
CA VAL A 49 -4.46 4.61 4.47
C VAL A 49 -4.98 5.71 3.55
N CYS A 50 -6.29 5.84 3.42
CA CYS A 50 -6.90 6.83 2.52
C CYS A 50 -7.35 8.10 3.26
N HIS A 51 -7.50 8.05 4.59
CA HIS A 51 -8.15 9.11 5.35
C HIS A 51 -7.42 9.45 6.65
N GLY A 52 -7.12 10.74 6.82
CA GLY A 52 -6.69 11.33 8.08
C GLY A 52 -5.20 11.16 8.36
N TYR A 53 -4.46 12.27 8.29
CA TYR A 53 -3.03 12.30 8.61
C TYR A 53 -2.69 11.74 10.01
N ASN A 54 -3.56 11.97 11.00
CA ASN A 54 -3.35 11.45 12.34
C ASN A 54 -3.37 9.91 12.38
N ASN A 55 -4.15 9.25 11.52
CA ASN A 55 -4.17 7.80 11.40
C ASN A 55 -2.83 7.28 10.85
N GLU A 56 -2.28 7.95 9.84
CA GLU A 56 -0.95 7.61 9.29
C GLU A 56 0.14 7.73 10.36
N VAL A 57 0.13 8.84 11.11
CA VAL A 57 1.07 9.08 12.21
C VAL A 57 0.93 8.03 13.31
N GLU A 58 -0.29 7.67 13.69
CA GLU A 58 -0.56 6.64 14.71
C GLU A 58 0.00 5.27 14.28
N ILE A 59 -0.25 4.86 13.03
CA ILE A 59 0.30 3.62 12.48
C ILE A 59 1.82 3.64 12.48
N ILE A 60 2.44 4.72 11.98
CA ILE A 60 3.90 4.83 11.92
C ILE A 60 4.51 4.72 13.32
N ASN A 61 3.93 5.40 14.31
CA ASN A 61 4.41 5.36 15.69
C ASN A 61 4.25 3.96 16.30
N ALA A 62 3.12 3.29 16.06
CA ALA A 62 2.88 1.93 16.55
C ALA A 62 3.87 0.92 15.95
N LEU A 63 4.15 1.01 14.64
CA LEU A 63 5.10 0.13 13.97
C LEU A 63 6.54 0.39 14.41
N LYS A 64 6.94 1.66 14.58
CA LYS A 64 8.25 2.01 15.14
C LYS A 64 8.42 1.43 16.54
N LYS A 65 7.43 1.63 17.41
CA LYS A 65 7.45 1.09 18.76
C LYS A 65 7.54 -0.44 18.78
N ALA A 66 6.77 -1.11 17.92
CA ALA A 66 6.83 -2.56 17.78
C ALA A 66 8.20 -3.06 17.29
N ALA A 67 8.88 -2.31 16.44
CA ALA A 67 10.25 -2.63 15.99
C ALA A 67 11.27 -2.43 17.12
N GLU A 68 11.19 -1.31 17.85
CA GLU A 68 12.03 -1.05 19.02
C GLU A 68 11.86 -2.11 20.12
N ASP A 69 10.64 -2.59 20.32
CA ASP A 69 10.30 -3.60 21.32
C ASP A 69 10.58 -5.05 20.82
N GLY A 70 11.05 -5.22 19.58
CA GLY A 70 11.37 -6.52 18.98
C GLY A 70 10.14 -7.37 18.60
N ILE A 71 8.93 -6.80 18.67
CA ILE A 71 7.68 -7.46 18.27
C ILE A 71 7.59 -7.55 16.74
N LEU A 72 8.04 -6.52 16.03
CA LEU A 72 8.23 -6.52 14.59
C LEU A 72 9.73 -6.66 14.29
N THR A 73 10.13 -7.80 13.74
CA THR A 73 11.56 -8.05 13.48
C THR A 73 12.07 -7.26 12.28
N GLU A 74 13.35 -6.87 12.33
CA GLU A 74 14.03 -6.22 11.20
C GLU A 74 13.98 -7.09 9.94
N GLU A 75 14.18 -8.40 10.08
CA GLU A 75 14.05 -9.37 8.98
C GLU A 75 12.67 -9.30 8.28
N ARG A 76 11.58 -9.19 9.04
CA ARG A 76 10.22 -9.08 8.46
C ARG A 76 10.03 -7.75 7.73
N ILE A 77 10.64 -6.68 8.22
CA ILE A 77 10.64 -5.37 7.54
C ILE A 77 11.43 -5.49 6.23
N ASP A 78 12.64 -6.03 6.27
CA ASP A 78 13.55 -6.17 5.14
C ASP A 78 12.95 -7.00 4.00
N GLU A 79 12.29 -8.12 4.32
CA GLU A 79 11.55 -8.91 3.33
C GLU A 79 10.53 -8.06 2.55
N SER A 80 9.81 -7.17 3.25
CA SER A 80 8.78 -6.32 2.66
C SER A 80 9.42 -5.23 1.80
N VAL A 81 10.43 -4.56 2.35
CA VAL A 81 11.20 -3.52 1.65
C VAL A 81 11.83 -4.08 0.38
N TYR A 82 12.42 -5.27 0.43
CA TYR A 82 13.04 -5.91 -0.72
C TYR A 82 12.02 -6.17 -1.85
N ARG A 83 10.81 -6.65 -1.53
CA ARG A 83 9.75 -6.85 -2.53
C ARG A 83 9.32 -5.53 -3.16
N VAL A 84 9.17 -4.47 -2.35
CA VAL A 84 8.81 -3.13 -2.83
C VAL A 84 9.90 -2.54 -3.73
N LEU A 85 11.17 -2.63 -3.34
CA LEU A 85 12.29 -2.15 -4.14
C LEU A 85 12.42 -2.93 -5.46
N LYS A 86 12.26 -4.27 -5.43
CA LYS A 86 12.23 -5.09 -6.63
C LYS A 86 11.09 -4.71 -7.58
N LEU A 87 9.92 -4.36 -7.03
CA LEU A 87 8.80 -3.86 -7.82
C LEU A 87 9.11 -2.50 -8.45
N LYS A 88 9.66 -1.55 -7.68
CA LYS A 88 10.09 -0.24 -8.20
C LYS A 88 11.11 -0.39 -9.34
N GLN A 89 12.11 -1.24 -9.13
CA GLN A 89 13.13 -1.54 -10.14
C GLN A 89 12.55 -2.15 -11.41
N LYS A 90 11.59 -3.09 -11.28
CA LYS A 90 10.93 -3.73 -12.43
C LYS A 90 10.25 -2.72 -13.37
N TYR A 91 9.73 -1.63 -12.82
CA TYR A 91 9.01 -0.59 -13.58
C TYR A 91 9.83 0.69 -13.80
N ASP A 92 11.14 0.64 -13.51
CA ASP A 92 12.05 1.78 -13.64
C ASP A 92 11.53 3.06 -12.93
N LEU A 93 10.89 2.86 -11.77
CA LEU A 93 10.39 3.96 -10.96
C LEU A 93 11.58 4.71 -10.34
N ASN A 94 11.61 6.01 -10.58
CA ASN A 94 12.59 6.93 -10.04
C ASN A 94 11.88 8.11 -9.37
N ASP A 95 12.63 8.87 -8.57
CA ASP A 95 12.09 10.01 -7.81
C ASP A 95 12.11 11.32 -8.63
N ASN A 96 12.30 11.24 -9.95
CA ASN A 96 12.26 12.44 -10.78
C ASN A 96 10.83 13.00 -10.79
N LEU A 97 10.73 14.31 -10.60
CA LEU A 97 9.47 15.00 -10.78
C LEU A 97 9.06 14.90 -12.25
N ILE A 98 7.90 14.30 -12.48
CA ILE A 98 7.25 14.31 -13.78
C ILE A 98 6.37 15.56 -13.82
N ASP A 99 6.37 16.28 -14.93
CA ASP A 99 5.43 17.37 -15.13
C ASP A 99 4.01 16.86 -14.93
N SER A 100 3.17 17.68 -14.30
CA SER A 100 1.77 17.32 -14.08
C SER A 100 1.10 17.03 -15.42
N VAL A 101 0.27 16.00 -15.43
CA VAL A 101 -0.51 15.65 -16.61
C VAL A 101 -1.40 16.82 -16.97
N ASP A 102 -1.39 17.23 -18.24
CA ASP A 102 -2.29 18.26 -18.74
C ASP A 102 -3.73 17.72 -18.78
N VAL A 103 -4.45 17.93 -17.69
CA VAL A 103 -5.85 17.51 -17.50
C VAL A 103 -6.75 18.11 -18.58
N ASN A 104 -6.47 19.35 -19.03
CA ASN A 104 -7.29 20.01 -20.05
C ASN A 104 -7.12 19.31 -21.40
N LYS A 105 -5.90 18.91 -21.75
CA LYS A 105 -5.64 18.13 -22.97
C LYS A 105 -6.32 16.77 -22.92
N ILE A 106 -6.30 16.07 -21.77
CA ILE A 106 -7.01 14.79 -21.62
C ILE A 106 -8.51 14.98 -21.80
N ASN A 107 -9.11 15.98 -21.13
CA ASN A 107 -10.54 16.26 -21.24
C ASN A 107 -10.94 16.56 -22.68
N LYS A 108 -10.15 17.36 -23.39
CA LYS A 108 -10.37 17.65 -24.81
C LYS A 108 -10.35 16.37 -25.67
N ASN A 109 -9.37 15.49 -25.46
CA ASN A 109 -9.30 14.22 -26.18
C ASN A 109 -10.52 13.32 -25.90
N ILE A 110 -11.00 13.29 -24.65
CA ILE A 110 -12.20 12.53 -24.27
C ILE A 110 -13.43 13.09 -24.99
N GLU A 111 -13.59 14.42 -25.02
CA GLU A 111 -14.69 15.08 -25.74
C GLU A 111 -14.66 14.79 -27.24
N GLU A 112 -13.48 14.83 -27.87
CA GLU A 112 -13.33 14.50 -29.30
C GLU A 112 -13.79 13.07 -29.61
N VAL A 113 -13.41 12.09 -28.77
CA VAL A 113 -13.87 10.70 -28.90
C VAL A 113 -15.38 10.59 -28.69
N LEU A 114 -15.92 11.18 -27.62
CA LEU A 114 -17.35 11.15 -27.34
C LEU A 114 -18.17 11.75 -28.48
N ASN A 115 -17.74 12.89 -29.02
CA ASN A 115 -18.41 13.57 -30.14
C ASN A 115 -18.36 12.76 -31.45
N ALA A 116 -17.35 11.91 -31.64
CA ALA A 116 -17.27 11.02 -32.79
C ALA A 116 -18.21 9.81 -32.67
N TYR A 117 -18.49 9.33 -31.45
CA TYR A 117 -19.34 8.16 -31.19
C TYR A 117 -20.82 8.50 -30.93
N LEU A 118 -21.12 9.70 -30.47
CA LEU A 118 -22.49 10.15 -30.15
C LEU A 118 -23.20 10.90 -31.28
N LYS A 119 -22.60 10.93 -32.48
CA LYS A 119 -23.25 11.35 -33.72
C LYS A 119 -23.91 10.16 -34.41
#